data_AF-A0A919BRX7-F1
#
_entry.id   AF-A0A919BRX7-F1
#
_cell.length_a   1.000
_cell.length_b   1.000
_cell.length_c   1.000
_cell.angle_alpha   90.00
_cell.angle_beta   90.00
_cell.angle_gamma   90.00
#
_symmetry.space_group_name_H-M   'P 1'
#
loop_
_entity.id
_entity.type
_entity.pdbx_description
1 polymer ?
#
loop_
_entity_poly.entity_id
_entity_poly.type
_entity_poly.pdbx_seq_one_letter_code
_entity_poly.pdbx_strand_id
1 'polypeptide(L)'
;MRRRIFLKGTLMGAATAAVPLSVLSAGAASAAGTVTVSSISALQSAIDAAVPGDRIVLADGTYAVPSAGIRVSGKNGTSSAPITIVSASRGGAVLTGSVSFLLSASSNITISGFAFRQSSTLAVPADCARIRLTRNDFKLADTTGLDWVTVRGDDAKIDRNYFHHRTSQGIFLVVDGPGATAMAQRTHIFRNYFADHSYSGDNGGEAIRLGVSQRALSTADALVEYNLFERCDGDPEAISVKSSGNTVRYNTLRDGRGGIVLRHGNGTTVAGNHVLGGENGVRLYGNDHLVVNNHISGTTSRGIVIGSGTTRDHDAGETTEERRGNDACDRAVIVHNTLVGNSATISGESRTYEPRDVTVADNILVGSSGSLVNLGTTSGFVWQGNILWGSAANGTIPAGGFRRVDPLLRKDADGVYRLTAGSPAIDSAVSTAAVVTEDADGHARGSARDVGADEYSALAPVRAPLTTADVGPNAA
;
A
#
# COMPACT_ATOMS: atom_id res chain seq x y z
N MET A 1 -12.21 0.83 -43.82
CA MET A 1 -12.58 2.07 -44.54
C MET A 1 -14.06 2.08 -44.85
N ARG A 2 -14.84 2.99 -44.25
CA ARG A 2 -16.06 3.58 -44.84
C ARG A 2 -16.53 4.73 -43.93
N ARG A 3 -16.28 5.94 -44.42
CA ARG A 3 -16.68 7.24 -43.84
C ARG A 3 -18.19 7.30 -43.71
N ARG A 4 -18.70 7.88 -42.61
CA ARG A 4 -20.08 8.38 -42.55
C ARG A 4 -20.07 9.88 -42.34
N ILE A 5 -20.86 10.50 -43.20
CA ILE A 5 -20.96 11.90 -43.55
C ILE A 5 -21.88 12.60 -42.54
N PHE A 6 -21.48 13.79 -42.09
CA PHE A 6 -22.33 14.71 -41.36
C PHE A 6 -23.38 15.32 -42.30
N LEU A 7 -24.67 15.17 -41.96
CA LEU A 7 -25.73 16.02 -42.49
C LEU A 7 -26.19 16.98 -41.39
N LYS A 8 -26.05 18.27 -41.66
CA LYS A 8 -26.71 19.37 -40.93
C LYS A 8 -28.18 19.42 -41.35
N GLY A 9 -29.08 19.53 -40.38
CA GLY A 9 -30.51 19.70 -40.59
C GLY A 9 -31.14 20.53 -39.48
N THR A 10 -31.20 21.84 -39.76
CA THR A 10 -32.16 22.90 -39.40
C THR A 10 -33.06 22.80 -38.17
N LEU A 11 -33.03 23.89 -37.40
CA LEU A 11 -33.95 24.37 -36.35
C LEU A 11 -35.44 24.35 -36.74
N MET A 12 -36.30 23.94 -35.80
CA MET A 12 -37.66 24.50 -35.63
C MET A 12 -38.04 24.56 -34.14
N GLY A 13 -38.45 25.75 -33.71
CA GLY A 13 -39.74 26.00 -33.03
C GLY A 13 -39.92 25.51 -31.59
N ALA A 14 -39.95 26.47 -30.66
CA ALA A 14 -40.18 26.33 -29.23
C ALA A 14 -41.58 25.77 -28.85
N ALA A 15 -41.60 24.99 -27.76
CA ALA A 15 -42.72 24.91 -26.82
C ALA A 15 -42.15 24.90 -25.40
N THR A 16 -42.10 26.07 -24.76
CA THR A 16 -41.70 26.23 -23.35
C THR A 16 -42.88 25.85 -22.45
N ALA A 17 -42.89 24.61 -21.98
CA ALA A 17 -43.71 24.22 -20.84
C ALA A 17 -43.00 24.70 -19.57
N ALA A 18 -43.58 25.72 -18.92
CA ALA A 18 -43.12 26.20 -17.63
C ALA A 18 -43.41 25.14 -16.56
N VAL A 19 -42.38 24.37 -16.21
CA VAL A 19 -42.38 23.53 -15.01
C VAL A 19 -42.23 24.46 -13.81
N PRO A 20 -43.11 24.40 -12.79
CA PRO A 20 -42.91 25.19 -11.59
C PRO A 20 -41.59 24.76 -10.96
N LEU A 21 -40.67 25.72 -10.86
CA LEU A 21 -39.42 25.60 -10.13
C LEU A 21 -39.81 25.43 -8.65
N SER A 22 -40.04 24.19 -8.22
CA SER A 22 -40.02 23.86 -6.81
C SER A 22 -38.65 24.27 -6.30
N VAL A 23 -38.63 25.36 -5.55
CA VAL A 23 -37.50 25.80 -4.76
C VAL A 23 -37.17 24.65 -3.83
N LEU A 24 -36.28 23.75 -4.26
CA LEU A 24 -35.49 22.94 -3.37
C LEU A 24 -34.77 23.97 -2.50
N SER A 25 -35.27 24.15 -1.28
CA SER A 25 -34.50 24.76 -0.22
C SER A 25 -33.21 23.96 -0.14
N ALA A 26 -32.17 24.47 -0.80
CA ALA A 26 -30.81 24.19 -0.42
C ALA A 26 -30.76 24.59 1.05
N GLY A 27 -30.87 23.58 1.93
CA GLY A 27 -30.66 23.79 3.35
C GLY A 27 -29.33 24.53 3.46
N ALA A 28 -29.40 25.78 3.90
CA ALA A 28 -28.22 26.56 4.16
C ALA A 28 -27.30 25.68 5.01
N ALA A 29 -26.12 25.36 4.49
CA ALA A 29 -25.09 24.73 5.28
C ALA A 29 -24.89 25.63 6.48
N SER A 30 -25.36 25.17 7.65
CA SER A 30 -25.10 25.83 8.92
C SER A 30 -23.60 26.06 8.97
N ALA A 31 -23.18 27.29 9.31
CA ALA A 31 -21.78 27.61 9.46
C ALA A 31 -21.13 26.57 10.39
N ALA A 32 -20.00 25.99 9.95
CA ALA A 32 -19.24 24.99 10.68
C ALA A 32 -18.93 25.50 12.10
N GLY A 33 -19.57 24.91 13.11
CA GLY A 33 -19.29 25.25 14.50
C GLY A 33 -17.95 24.66 14.90
N THR A 34 -17.03 25.49 15.40
CA THR A 34 -15.88 24.97 16.17
C THR A 34 -16.29 24.90 17.63
N VAL A 35 -16.30 23.70 18.20
CA VAL A 35 -16.58 23.47 19.62
C VAL A 35 -15.30 22.99 20.28
N THR A 36 -14.78 23.76 21.22
CA THR A 36 -13.62 23.34 22.04
C THR A 36 -14.11 22.75 23.35
N VAL A 37 -13.58 21.58 23.71
CA VAL A 37 -13.93 20.82 24.90
C VAL A 37 -12.68 20.40 25.64
N SER A 38 -12.77 20.17 26.95
CA SER A 38 -11.62 19.83 27.80
C SER A 38 -11.85 18.60 28.68
N SER A 39 -12.89 17.81 28.39
CA SER A 39 -13.18 16.54 29.07
C SER A 39 -13.83 15.53 28.12
N ILE A 40 -13.76 14.23 28.47
CA ILE A 40 -14.41 13.18 27.68
C ILE A 40 -15.94 13.32 27.68
N SER A 41 -16.54 13.76 28.80
CA SER A 41 -17.99 14.00 28.85
C SER A 41 -18.42 15.12 27.92
N ALA A 42 -17.69 16.24 27.90
CA ALA A 42 -17.96 17.36 26.99
C ALA A 42 -17.71 16.97 25.53
N LEU A 43 -16.66 16.19 25.26
CA LEU A 43 -16.41 15.61 23.94
C LEU A 43 -17.57 14.74 23.47
N GLN A 44 -18.07 13.85 24.33
CA GLN A 44 -19.21 13.00 23.99
C GLN A 44 -20.45 13.86 23.67
N SER A 45 -20.78 14.84 24.52
CA SER A 45 -21.92 15.73 24.26
C SER A 45 -21.77 16.52 22.95
N ALA A 46 -20.56 16.96 22.62
CA ALA A 46 -20.30 17.64 21.35
C ALA A 46 -20.47 16.69 20.15
N ILE A 47 -19.99 15.45 20.23
CA ILE A 47 -20.21 14.44 19.19
C ILE A 47 -21.70 14.14 19.03
N ASP A 48 -22.44 14.00 20.12
CA ASP A 48 -23.88 13.72 20.13
C ASP A 48 -24.69 14.86 19.50
N ALA A 49 -24.21 16.10 19.55
CA ALA A 49 -24.83 17.26 18.91
C ALA A 49 -24.36 17.52 17.47
N ALA A 50 -23.25 16.90 17.04
CA ALA A 50 -22.59 17.26 15.79
C ALA A 50 -23.43 17.04 14.54
N VAL A 51 -23.33 18.00 13.62
CA VAL A 51 -23.92 18.02 12.27
C VAL A 51 -22.81 18.12 11.21
N PRO A 52 -23.10 17.84 9.92
CA PRO A 52 -22.10 17.94 8.85
C PRO A 52 -21.32 19.26 8.86
N GLY A 53 -19.98 19.17 8.87
CA GLY A 53 -19.08 20.31 8.87
C GLY A 53 -18.55 20.74 10.23
N ASP A 54 -19.13 20.25 11.33
CA ASP A 54 -18.67 20.61 12.67
C ASP A 54 -17.23 20.16 12.95
N ARG A 55 -16.52 20.98 13.71
CA ARG A 55 -15.15 20.72 14.19
C ARG A 55 -15.13 20.71 15.71
N ILE A 56 -14.95 19.53 16.30
CA ILE A 56 -14.86 19.34 17.74
C ILE A 56 -13.39 19.20 18.13
N VAL A 57 -12.88 20.17 18.88
CA VAL A 57 -11.48 20.24 19.32
C VAL A 57 -11.37 19.80 20.78
N LEU A 58 -10.72 18.68 21.04
CA LEU A 58 -10.34 18.29 22.41
C LEU A 58 -9.03 18.99 22.78
N ALA A 59 -9.06 19.77 23.87
CA ALA A 59 -7.88 20.42 24.42
C ALA A 59 -6.76 19.40 24.73
N ASP A 60 -5.54 19.89 24.83
CA ASP A 60 -4.40 19.06 25.18
C ASP A 60 -4.53 18.56 26.63
N GLY A 61 -4.13 17.31 26.85
CA GLY A 61 -4.26 16.67 28.14
C GLY A 61 -4.28 15.14 28.03
N THR A 62 -4.25 14.49 29.19
CA THR A 62 -4.39 13.04 29.30
C THR A 62 -5.80 12.69 29.77
N TYR A 63 -6.48 11.86 28.99
CA TYR A 63 -7.88 11.54 29.19
C TYR A 63 -8.06 10.04 29.39
N ALA A 64 -8.49 9.65 30.59
CA ALA A 64 -8.97 8.30 30.85
C ALA A 64 -10.33 8.12 30.17
N VAL A 65 -10.36 7.34 29.09
CA VAL A 65 -11.60 7.02 28.39
C VAL A 65 -12.37 5.98 29.21
N PRO A 66 -13.66 6.20 29.51
CA PRO A 66 -14.50 5.21 30.19
C PRO A 66 -14.56 3.91 29.40
N SER A 67 -14.81 2.78 30.07
CA SER A 67 -14.97 1.46 29.40
C SER A 67 -16.08 1.46 28.34
N ALA A 68 -17.02 2.39 28.44
CA ALA A 68 -18.08 2.64 27.47
C ALA A 68 -17.59 3.25 26.13
N GLY A 69 -16.34 3.71 26.04
CA GLY A 69 -15.74 4.35 24.87
C GLY A 69 -16.28 5.76 24.57
N ILE A 70 -15.62 6.45 23.62
CA ILE A 70 -16.10 7.68 22.97
C ILE A 70 -16.95 7.25 21.77
N ARG A 71 -18.26 7.42 21.84
CA ARG A 71 -19.19 6.89 20.84
C ARG A 71 -19.40 7.87 19.69
N VAL A 72 -19.19 7.40 18.47
CA VAL A 72 -19.57 8.06 17.21
C VAL A 72 -20.63 7.18 16.55
N SER A 73 -21.89 7.39 16.91
CA SER A 73 -23.01 6.55 16.47
C SER A 73 -24.04 7.34 15.67
N GLY A 74 -24.38 6.88 14.46
CA GLY A 74 -25.34 7.56 13.59
C GLY A 74 -24.86 8.92 13.07
N LYS A 75 -23.55 9.19 13.10
CA LYS A 75 -22.98 10.49 12.72
C LYS A 75 -22.54 10.49 11.28
N ASN A 76 -23.09 11.41 10.50
CA ASN A 76 -22.92 11.42 9.06
C ASN A 76 -22.59 12.83 8.61
N GLY A 77 -21.32 13.08 8.29
CA GLY A 77 -20.92 14.25 7.52
C GLY A 77 -21.18 14.05 6.03
N THR A 78 -20.67 14.98 5.21
CA THR A 78 -20.64 14.83 3.75
C THR A 78 -19.20 14.90 3.23
N SER A 79 -18.97 14.50 1.98
CA SER A 79 -17.63 14.59 1.38
C SER A 79 -17.05 16.02 1.38
N SER A 80 -17.90 17.04 1.30
CA SER A 80 -17.51 18.46 1.35
C SER A 80 -17.56 19.07 2.75
N ALA A 81 -18.24 18.42 3.70
CA ALA A 81 -18.40 18.89 5.08
C ALA A 81 -18.36 17.68 6.04
N PRO A 82 -17.17 17.07 6.25
CA PRO A 82 -17.02 15.98 7.21
C PRO A 82 -17.18 16.49 8.64
N ILE A 83 -17.63 15.63 9.55
CA ILE A 83 -17.54 15.91 10.99
C ILE A 83 -16.09 15.63 11.41
N THR A 84 -15.42 16.62 11.99
CA THR A 84 -14.01 16.51 12.37
C THR A 84 -13.87 16.52 13.88
N ILE A 85 -13.35 15.43 14.43
CA ILE A 85 -12.98 15.28 15.83
C ILE A 85 -11.46 15.33 15.89
N VAL A 86 -10.90 16.29 16.62
CA VAL A 86 -9.48 16.62 16.52
C VAL A 86 -8.88 17.03 17.85
N SER A 87 -7.63 16.65 18.08
CA SER A 87 -6.85 17.18 19.20
C SER A 87 -6.38 18.61 18.91
N ALA A 88 -6.33 19.47 19.93
CA ALA A 88 -5.91 20.87 19.79
C ALA A 88 -4.49 20.99 19.21
N SER A 89 -3.55 20.18 19.68
CA SER A 89 -2.25 19.96 19.05
C SER A 89 -2.05 18.50 18.65
N ARG A 90 -1.19 18.22 17.67
CA ARG A 90 -0.93 16.84 17.22
C ARG A 90 -0.22 16.06 18.33
N GLY A 91 -0.85 14.99 18.79
CA GLY A 91 -0.40 14.19 19.94
C GLY A 91 -0.74 14.81 21.30
N GLY A 92 -1.38 15.99 21.34
CA GLY A 92 -1.63 16.73 22.58
C GLY A 92 -2.71 16.13 23.45
N ALA A 93 -3.74 15.53 22.85
CA ALA A 93 -4.76 14.76 23.56
C ALA A 93 -4.38 13.28 23.59
N VAL A 94 -3.88 12.84 24.75
CA VAL A 94 -3.50 11.45 25.02
C VAL A 94 -4.70 10.69 25.57
N LEU A 95 -5.18 9.70 24.83
CA LEU A 95 -6.31 8.87 25.23
C LEU A 95 -5.78 7.58 25.88
N THR A 96 -6.14 7.35 27.14
CA THR A 96 -5.82 6.13 27.90
C THR A 96 -7.09 5.35 28.25
N GLY A 97 -6.95 4.20 28.93
CA GLY A 97 -8.07 3.31 29.25
C GLY A 97 -8.13 2.12 28.30
N SER A 98 -9.15 1.27 28.44
CA SER A 98 -9.22 0.04 27.65
C SER A 98 -9.67 0.26 26.21
N VAL A 99 -10.55 1.24 25.97
CA VAL A 99 -11.23 1.50 24.69
C VAL A 99 -11.06 2.98 24.29
N SER A 100 -11.05 3.28 22.99
CA SER A 100 -10.96 4.66 22.46
C SER A 100 -12.29 5.11 21.83
N PHE A 101 -12.31 5.32 20.51
CA PHE A 101 -13.51 5.60 19.75
C PHE A 101 -14.23 4.30 19.39
N LEU A 102 -15.55 4.31 19.53
CA LEU A 102 -16.45 3.26 19.06
C LEU A 102 -17.33 3.87 17.97
N LEU A 103 -17.09 3.45 16.72
CA LEU A 103 -17.86 3.90 15.56
C LEU A 103 -19.01 2.94 15.28
N SER A 104 -20.15 3.46 14.83
CA SER A 104 -21.26 2.68 14.30
C SER A 104 -22.17 3.53 13.41
N ALA A 105 -22.70 2.95 12.34
CA ALA A 105 -23.65 3.59 11.41
C ALA A 105 -23.25 5.04 11.03
N SER A 106 -21.97 5.28 10.77
CA SER A 106 -21.41 6.63 10.63
C SER A 106 -20.59 6.80 9.36
N SER A 107 -20.59 8.00 8.78
CA SER A 107 -19.85 8.28 7.56
C SER A 107 -19.26 9.68 7.49
N ASN A 108 -18.20 9.84 6.69
CA ASN A 108 -17.48 11.11 6.52
C ASN A 108 -17.04 11.73 7.86
N ILE A 109 -16.41 10.91 8.71
CA ILE A 109 -15.85 11.32 10.00
C ILE A 109 -14.33 11.40 9.86
N THR A 110 -13.73 12.47 10.36
CA THR A 110 -12.27 12.59 10.50
C THR A 110 -11.90 12.57 11.98
N ILE A 111 -11.04 11.63 12.37
CA ILE A 111 -10.43 11.55 13.71
C ILE A 111 -8.95 11.89 13.55
N SER A 112 -8.52 12.99 14.18
CA SER A 112 -7.21 13.59 13.87
C SER A 112 -6.40 14.06 15.06
N GLY A 113 -5.09 13.83 15.02
CA GLY A 113 -4.15 14.43 15.96
C GLY A 113 -4.10 13.79 17.36
N PHE A 114 -4.76 12.65 17.60
CA PHE A 114 -4.76 12.03 18.93
C PHE A 114 -3.56 11.12 19.16
N ALA A 115 -3.18 10.95 20.43
CA ALA A 115 -2.26 9.92 20.88
C ALA A 115 -3.05 8.77 21.53
N PHE A 116 -3.03 7.59 20.92
CA PHE A 116 -3.78 6.41 21.35
C PHE A 116 -2.91 5.47 22.17
N ARG A 117 -3.37 5.11 23.38
CA ARG A 117 -2.68 4.26 24.37
C ARG A 117 -3.55 3.12 24.91
N GLN A 118 -4.60 2.77 24.18
CA GLN A 118 -5.61 1.80 24.62
C GLN A 118 -5.11 0.37 24.62
N SER A 119 -5.81 -0.51 25.34
CA SER A 119 -5.59 -1.95 25.33
C SER A 119 -6.58 -2.73 24.46
N SER A 120 -7.32 -2.05 23.57
CA SER A 120 -8.23 -2.67 22.60
C SER A 120 -8.03 -2.07 21.21
N THR A 121 -8.38 -2.84 20.18
CA THR A 121 -8.37 -2.43 18.78
C THR A 121 -9.27 -1.22 18.54
N LEU A 122 -8.81 -0.26 17.75
CA LEU A 122 -9.66 0.75 17.12
C LEU A 122 -10.22 0.16 15.82
N ALA A 123 -11.53 0.00 15.73
CA ALA A 123 -12.19 -0.56 14.55
C ALA A 123 -12.91 0.53 13.74
N VAL A 124 -12.78 0.45 12.41
CA VAL A 124 -13.69 1.07 11.43
C VAL A 124 -14.65 -0.03 10.97
N PRO A 125 -15.87 -0.13 11.52
CA PRO A 125 -16.76 -1.25 11.23
C PRO A 125 -17.37 -1.16 9.83
N ALA A 126 -17.99 -2.26 9.38
CA ALA A 126 -18.53 -2.38 8.03
C ALA A 126 -19.73 -1.47 7.74
N ASP A 127 -20.47 -1.06 8.77
CA ASP A 127 -21.57 -0.10 8.67
C ASP A 127 -21.08 1.37 8.71
N CYS A 128 -19.77 1.58 8.64
CA CYS A 128 -19.15 2.89 8.53
C CYS A 128 -18.46 3.06 7.18
N ALA A 129 -18.50 4.25 6.60
CA ALA A 129 -17.87 4.53 5.30
C ALA A 129 -17.18 5.89 5.28
N ARG A 130 -16.09 6.02 4.52
CA ARG A 130 -15.34 7.29 4.42
C ARG A 130 -14.86 7.81 5.78
N ILE A 131 -14.41 6.91 6.64
CA ILE A 131 -13.75 7.25 7.90
C ILE A 131 -12.29 7.59 7.62
N ARG A 132 -11.84 8.73 8.14
CA ARG A 132 -10.45 9.17 8.03
C ARG A 132 -9.77 9.15 9.40
N LEU A 133 -8.75 8.33 9.55
CA LEU A 133 -7.82 8.38 10.68
C LEU A 133 -6.55 9.07 10.21
N THR A 134 -6.29 10.28 10.69
CA THR A 134 -5.15 11.07 10.21
C THR A 134 -4.33 11.74 11.28
N ARG A 135 -3.02 11.82 11.11
CA ARG A 135 -2.12 12.55 12.02
C ARG A 135 -2.15 12.05 13.47
N ASN A 136 -2.48 10.78 13.67
CA ASN A 136 -2.54 10.18 14.99
C ASN A 136 -1.23 9.47 15.33
N ASP A 137 -0.97 9.36 16.63
CA ASP A 137 0.14 8.63 17.21
C ASP A 137 -0.40 7.36 17.89
N PHE A 138 -0.14 6.20 17.28
CA PHE A 138 -0.59 4.90 17.75
C PHE A 138 0.57 4.18 18.45
N LYS A 139 0.39 4.02 19.77
CA LYS A 139 1.19 3.15 20.63
C LYS A 139 0.26 2.48 21.62
N LEU A 140 -0.59 1.59 21.10
CA LEU A 140 -1.52 0.83 21.94
C LEU A 140 -0.75 -0.10 22.88
N ALA A 141 -1.47 -0.71 23.82
CA ALA A 141 -0.88 -1.69 24.73
C ALA A 141 -0.19 -2.81 23.94
N ASP A 142 1.01 -3.17 24.38
CA ASP A 142 1.79 -4.23 23.75
C ASP A 142 1.30 -5.60 24.26
N THR A 143 0.18 -6.05 23.69
CA THR A 143 -0.52 -7.28 24.07
C THR A 143 -0.54 -8.26 22.92
N THR A 144 -0.10 -9.49 23.17
CA THR A 144 -0.12 -10.59 22.20
C THR A 144 -1.52 -10.77 21.59
N GLY A 145 -1.59 -10.78 20.27
CA GLY A 145 -2.82 -10.98 19.49
C GLY A 145 -3.69 -9.72 19.31
N LEU A 146 -3.25 -8.56 19.81
CA LEU A 146 -4.01 -7.32 19.65
C LEU A 146 -3.66 -6.61 18.35
N ASP A 147 -4.50 -6.68 17.31
CA ASP A 147 -4.34 -5.80 16.15
C ASP A 147 -4.72 -4.36 16.52
N TRP A 148 -3.95 -3.35 16.11
CA TRP A 148 -4.16 -1.99 16.59
C TRP A 148 -5.32 -1.27 15.90
N VAL A 149 -5.32 -1.27 14.57
CA VAL A 149 -6.40 -0.70 13.77
C VAL A 149 -6.95 -1.75 12.82
N THR A 150 -8.27 -1.91 12.80
CA THR A 150 -8.97 -2.81 11.86
C THR A 150 -9.95 -2.02 11.00
N VAL A 151 -9.93 -2.25 9.68
CA VAL A 151 -10.80 -1.61 8.71
C VAL A 151 -11.71 -2.64 8.05
N ARG A 152 -13.02 -2.45 8.22
CA ARG A 152 -14.07 -3.26 7.58
C ARG A 152 -15.04 -2.43 6.75
N GLY A 153 -15.04 -1.12 6.95
CA GLY A 153 -15.85 -0.16 6.19
C GLY A 153 -15.16 0.34 4.92
N ASP A 154 -15.95 0.67 3.91
CA ASP A 154 -15.47 1.13 2.61
C ASP A 154 -14.92 2.56 2.64
N ASP A 155 -14.06 2.88 1.67
CA ASP A 155 -13.51 4.22 1.40
C ASP A 155 -12.76 4.85 2.59
N ALA A 156 -12.25 4.03 3.49
CA ALA A 156 -11.47 4.49 4.63
C ALA A 156 -10.15 5.13 4.18
N LYS A 157 -9.72 6.18 4.88
CA LYS A 157 -8.43 6.84 4.67
C LYS A 157 -7.61 6.76 5.94
N ILE A 158 -6.46 6.11 5.87
CA ILE A 158 -5.52 5.98 6.98
C ILE A 158 -4.26 6.71 6.57
N ASP A 159 -4.05 7.94 7.06
CA ASP A 159 -2.96 8.77 6.54
C ASP A 159 -2.19 9.58 7.56
N ARG A 160 -0.88 9.76 7.34
CA ARG A 160 -0.04 10.59 8.22
C ARG A 160 -0.06 10.12 9.67
N ASN A 161 -0.32 8.86 9.95
CA ASN A 161 -0.25 8.33 11.32
C ASN A 161 1.15 7.79 11.61
N TYR A 162 1.49 7.68 12.90
CA TYR A 162 2.69 6.99 13.38
C TYR A 162 2.26 5.74 14.15
N PHE A 163 2.63 4.56 13.65
CA PHE A 163 2.41 3.27 14.32
C PHE A 163 3.77 2.74 14.77
N HIS A 164 3.99 2.58 16.07
CA HIS A 164 5.36 2.37 16.53
C HIS A 164 5.55 1.62 17.84
N HIS A 165 6.70 0.95 17.94
CA HIS A 165 7.21 0.32 19.18
C HIS A 165 6.30 -0.80 19.69
N ARG A 166 6.16 -1.84 18.87
CA ARG A 166 5.48 -3.08 19.23
C ARG A 166 6.48 -4.21 19.37
N THR A 167 6.40 -4.98 20.44
CA THR A 167 7.29 -6.13 20.66
C THR A 167 6.56 -7.47 20.77
N SER A 168 5.23 -7.45 20.93
CA SER A 168 4.37 -8.63 20.95
C SER A 168 3.76 -8.98 19.58
N GLN A 169 3.27 -10.21 19.43
CA GLN A 169 2.48 -10.63 18.26
C GLN A 169 1.26 -9.71 18.05
N GLY A 170 0.98 -9.35 16.80
CA GLY A 170 -0.22 -8.65 16.31
C GLY A 170 0.13 -7.55 15.31
N ILE A 171 -0.86 -7.06 14.57
CA ILE A 171 -0.63 -6.24 13.37
C ILE A 171 -0.94 -4.76 13.66
N PHE A 172 -0.21 -3.82 13.06
CA PHE A 172 -0.54 -2.39 13.20
C PHE A 172 -1.86 -2.05 12.50
N LEU A 173 -2.01 -2.46 11.24
CA LEU A 173 -3.19 -2.16 10.43
C LEU A 173 -3.68 -3.39 9.64
N VAL A 174 -4.92 -3.80 9.92
CA VAL A 174 -5.62 -4.87 9.18
C VAL A 174 -6.77 -4.28 8.38
N VAL A 175 -6.88 -4.69 7.11
CA VAL A 175 -8.02 -4.36 6.24
C VAL A 175 -8.68 -5.67 5.84
N ASP A 176 -9.94 -5.88 6.23
CA ASP A 176 -10.63 -7.16 6.02
C ASP A 176 -11.96 -7.02 5.27
N GLY A 177 -12.78 -6.01 5.57
CA GLY A 177 -14.17 -5.92 5.05
C GLY A 177 -15.23 -6.66 5.88
N PRO A 178 -16.51 -6.62 5.45
CA PRO A 178 -17.61 -7.30 6.12
C PRO A 178 -17.53 -8.83 6.02
N GLY A 179 -18.16 -9.51 6.98
CA GLY A 179 -18.28 -10.97 6.98
C GLY A 179 -16.93 -11.70 6.97
N ALA A 180 -16.91 -12.93 6.45
CA ALA A 180 -15.72 -13.78 6.44
C ALA A 180 -14.89 -13.70 5.14
N THR A 181 -15.47 -13.24 4.03
CA THR A 181 -14.87 -13.37 2.68
C THR A 181 -14.74 -12.07 1.90
N ALA A 182 -15.54 -11.03 2.20
CA ALA A 182 -15.59 -9.80 1.41
C ALA A 182 -14.54 -8.77 1.86
N MET A 183 -13.93 -8.02 0.95
CA MET A 183 -12.96 -6.97 1.30
C MET A 183 -13.60 -5.60 1.51
N ALA A 184 -13.03 -4.78 2.39
CA ALA A 184 -13.31 -3.35 2.45
C ALA A 184 -12.79 -2.70 1.16
N GLN A 185 -13.62 -1.92 0.49
CA GLN A 185 -13.32 -1.38 -0.83
C GLN A 185 -12.59 -0.04 -0.75
N ARG A 186 -11.63 0.20 -1.65
CA ARG A 186 -10.98 1.50 -1.89
C ARG A 186 -10.37 2.14 -0.63
N THR A 187 -9.85 1.31 0.26
CA THR A 187 -9.10 1.79 1.43
C THR A 187 -7.80 2.44 0.96
N HIS A 188 -7.54 3.67 1.38
CA HIS A 188 -6.35 4.42 1.00
C HIS A 188 -5.45 4.63 2.22
N ILE A 189 -4.28 4.01 2.19
CA ILE A 189 -3.27 4.02 3.26
C ILE A 189 -2.06 4.81 2.75
N PHE A 190 -1.86 6.04 3.25
CA PHE A 190 -0.80 6.88 2.70
C PHE A 190 -0.08 7.79 3.68
N ARG A 191 1.23 8.01 3.46
CA ARG A 191 2.07 8.87 4.32
C ARG A 191 2.11 8.46 5.78
N ASN A 192 1.83 7.20 6.10
CA ASN A 192 2.01 6.70 7.46
C ASN A 192 3.48 6.33 7.70
N TYR A 193 3.88 6.45 8.95
CA TYR A 193 5.17 5.95 9.44
C TYR A 193 4.90 4.71 10.28
N PHE A 194 5.39 3.56 9.83
CA PHE A 194 5.38 2.31 10.57
C PHE A 194 6.81 2.03 11.03
N ALA A 195 7.01 1.90 12.34
CA ALA A 195 8.35 1.76 12.88
C ALA A 195 8.44 0.77 14.05
N ASP A 196 9.60 0.15 14.21
CA ASP A 196 9.98 -0.55 15.45
C ASP A 196 8.95 -1.62 15.85
N HIS A 197 8.70 -2.55 14.95
CA HIS A 197 7.96 -3.77 15.28
C HIS A 197 8.96 -4.89 15.44
N SER A 198 9.30 -5.30 16.66
CA SER A 198 10.43 -6.20 16.94
C SER A 198 10.01 -7.59 17.45
N TYR A 199 8.84 -8.07 17.04
CA TYR A 199 8.36 -9.39 17.44
C TYR A 199 9.23 -10.51 16.84
N SER A 200 9.73 -11.41 17.69
CA SER A 200 10.69 -12.46 17.28
C SER A 200 10.05 -13.81 16.96
N GLY A 201 8.71 -13.90 16.96
CA GLY A 201 8.02 -15.14 16.61
C GLY A 201 7.86 -15.32 15.10
N ASP A 202 7.19 -16.41 14.73
CA ASP A 202 7.19 -16.87 13.33
C ASP A 202 6.14 -16.18 12.44
N ASN A 203 4.99 -15.79 12.99
CA ASN A 203 3.84 -15.28 12.22
C ASN A 203 3.00 -14.28 13.05
N GLY A 204 2.34 -13.36 12.35
CA GLY A 204 1.38 -12.43 12.93
C GLY A 204 2.00 -11.13 13.41
N GLY A 205 3.17 -10.78 12.87
CA GLY A 205 3.89 -9.54 13.17
C GLY A 205 3.90 -8.55 12.00
N GLU A 206 2.96 -8.65 11.06
CA GLU A 206 2.94 -7.78 9.89
C GLU A 206 2.72 -6.30 10.29
N ALA A 207 3.24 -5.34 9.51
CA ALA A 207 2.85 -3.93 9.71
C ALA A 207 1.47 -3.67 9.12
N ILE A 208 1.25 -4.13 7.88
CA ILE A 208 -0.04 -4.06 7.19
C ILE A 208 -0.44 -5.46 6.73
N ARG A 209 -1.71 -5.83 6.95
CA ARG A 209 -2.33 -6.99 6.30
C ARG A 209 -3.60 -6.60 5.57
N LEU A 210 -3.63 -6.87 4.26
CA LEU A 210 -4.80 -6.66 3.40
C LEU A 210 -5.50 -8.00 3.17
N GLY A 211 -6.43 -8.33 4.06
CA GLY A 211 -7.25 -9.53 4.02
C GLY A 211 -6.62 -10.72 4.74
N VAL A 212 -7.15 -11.89 4.41
CA VAL A 212 -6.71 -13.22 4.87
C VAL A 212 -6.98 -14.20 3.73
N SER A 213 -6.51 -15.45 3.83
CA SER A 213 -6.61 -16.40 2.73
C SER A 213 -8.05 -16.63 2.22
N GLN A 214 -9.05 -16.59 3.11
CA GLN A 214 -10.47 -16.71 2.75
C GLN A 214 -10.99 -15.53 1.90
N ARG A 215 -10.24 -14.43 1.86
CA ARG A 215 -10.55 -13.20 1.10
C ARG A 215 -9.66 -13.04 -0.14
N ALA A 216 -8.80 -14.02 -0.45
CA ALA A 216 -7.83 -13.95 -1.53
C ALA A 216 -8.44 -13.48 -2.86
N LEU A 217 -9.57 -14.08 -3.25
CA LEU A 217 -10.25 -13.79 -4.51
C LEU A 217 -11.13 -12.52 -4.49
N SER A 218 -11.28 -11.89 -3.34
CA SER A 218 -12.06 -10.66 -3.22
C SER A 218 -11.21 -9.45 -3.61
N THR A 219 -11.67 -8.71 -4.61
CA THR A 219 -11.08 -7.42 -4.98
C THR A 219 -11.30 -6.40 -3.87
N ALA A 220 -10.25 -5.71 -3.46
CA ALA A 220 -10.34 -4.64 -2.46
C ALA A 220 -10.13 -3.24 -3.06
N ASP A 221 -9.45 -3.14 -4.21
CA ASP A 221 -8.99 -1.88 -4.79
C ASP A 221 -8.25 -0.99 -3.76
N ALA A 222 -7.53 -1.61 -2.82
CA ALA A 222 -6.81 -0.87 -1.79
C ALA A 222 -5.56 -0.20 -2.38
N LEU A 223 -5.27 1.02 -1.92
CA LEU A 223 -4.12 1.80 -2.34
C LEU A 223 -3.20 2.03 -1.14
N VAL A 224 -2.00 1.43 -1.17
CA VAL A 224 -0.95 1.61 -0.17
C VAL A 224 0.18 2.41 -0.81
N GLU A 225 0.25 3.71 -0.52
CA GLU A 225 1.22 4.59 -1.17
C GLU A 225 1.92 5.61 -0.27
N TYR A 226 3.16 5.94 -0.61
CA TYR A 226 3.94 6.93 0.12
C TYR A 226 4.08 6.64 1.63
N ASN A 227 4.14 5.38 2.06
CA ASN A 227 4.37 5.02 3.47
C ASN A 227 5.84 4.67 3.71
N LEU A 228 6.33 4.98 4.91
CA LEU A 228 7.66 4.60 5.37
C LEU A 228 7.55 3.46 6.38
N PHE A 229 8.28 2.38 6.10
CA PHE A 229 8.45 1.23 6.98
C PHE A 229 9.92 1.18 7.40
N GLU A 230 10.18 1.24 8.70
CA GLU A 230 11.53 1.26 9.24
C GLU A 230 11.66 0.31 10.44
N ARG A 231 12.58 -0.65 10.41
CA ARG A 231 12.72 -1.66 11.48
C ARG A 231 11.39 -2.37 11.77
N CYS A 232 10.67 -2.71 10.71
CA CYS A 232 9.49 -3.57 10.76
C CYS A 232 9.97 -5.03 10.73
N ASP A 233 10.36 -5.53 11.89
CA ASP A 233 11.02 -6.82 12.08
C ASP A 233 10.10 -7.96 12.56
N GLY A 234 8.84 -7.64 12.86
CA GLY A 234 7.87 -8.54 13.46
C GLY A 234 7.54 -9.76 12.61
N ASP A 235 7.67 -9.64 11.29
CA ASP A 235 7.32 -10.68 10.33
C ASP A 235 8.15 -10.49 9.05
N PRO A 236 8.47 -11.56 8.28
CA PRO A 236 9.01 -11.40 6.93
C PRO A 236 8.08 -10.62 5.97
N GLU A 237 6.81 -10.41 6.34
CA GLU A 237 5.82 -9.64 5.60
C GLU A 237 5.57 -8.26 6.28
N ALA A 238 6.29 -7.20 5.88
CA ALA A 238 5.94 -5.85 6.33
C ALA A 238 4.57 -5.43 5.77
N ILE A 239 4.36 -5.67 4.47
CA ILE A 239 3.06 -5.55 3.80
C ILE A 239 2.66 -6.93 3.32
N SER A 240 1.63 -7.51 3.92
CA SER A 240 1.06 -8.80 3.54
C SER A 240 -0.25 -8.59 2.78
N VAL A 241 -0.24 -8.85 1.47
CA VAL A 241 -1.41 -8.76 0.62
C VAL A 241 -2.04 -10.14 0.50
N LYS A 242 -3.29 -10.27 0.96
CA LYS A 242 -4.07 -11.51 1.02
C LYS A 242 -5.46 -11.29 0.39
N SER A 243 -5.51 -10.47 -0.65
CA SER A 243 -6.71 -10.07 -1.41
C SER A 243 -6.31 -9.67 -2.84
N SER A 244 -7.30 -9.42 -3.70
CA SER A 244 -7.07 -9.13 -5.11
C SER A 244 -7.18 -7.63 -5.48
N GLY A 245 -6.58 -7.25 -6.61
CA GLY A 245 -6.75 -5.94 -7.25
C GLY A 245 -6.16 -4.75 -6.48
N ASN A 246 -5.15 -4.97 -5.63
CA ASN A 246 -4.55 -3.90 -4.84
C ASN A 246 -3.46 -3.14 -5.62
N THR A 247 -3.08 -1.96 -5.11
CA THR A 247 -1.91 -1.22 -5.56
C THR A 247 -1.01 -0.86 -4.38
N VAL A 248 0.25 -1.28 -4.44
CA VAL A 248 1.31 -0.98 -3.46
C VAL A 248 2.41 -0.19 -4.17
N ARG A 249 2.47 1.13 -3.96
CA ARG A 249 3.38 1.98 -4.75
C ARG A 249 4.07 3.09 -3.98
N TYR A 250 5.26 3.49 -4.42
CA TYR A 250 5.99 4.64 -3.87
C TYR A 250 6.25 4.57 -2.36
N ASN A 251 6.25 3.37 -1.78
CA ASN A 251 6.59 3.17 -0.38
C ASN A 251 8.12 3.05 -0.24
N THR A 252 8.61 3.34 0.97
CA THR A 252 10.02 3.11 1.34
C THR A 252 10.07 2.12 2.48
N LEU A 253 10.80 1.02 2.27
CA LEU A 253 11.10 0.01 3.28
C LEU A 253 12.60 0.06 3.53
N ARG A 254 13.02 0.22 4.79
CA ARG A 254 14.45 0.27 5.14
C ARG A 254 14.73 -0.37 6.48
N ASP A 255 15.93 -0.95 6.60
CA ASP A 255 16.49 -1.49 7.85
C ASP A 255 15.53 -2.43 8.60
N GLY A 256 14.75 -3.24 7.87
CA GLY A 256 13.77 -4.15 8.46
C GLY A 256 13.81 -5.56 7.85
N ARG A 257 13.32 -6.54 8.61
CA ARG A 257 13.14 -7.92 8.15
C ARG A 257 12.02 -8.04 7.11
N GLY A 258 10.94 -7.29 7.29
CA GLY A 258 9.73 -7.41 6.48
C GLY A 258 9.85 -6.80 5.07
N GLY A 259 9.35 -7.54 4.07
CA GLY A 259 9.23 -7.09 2.69
C GLY A 259 7.77 -6.85 2.24
N ILE A 260 7.58 -6.67 0.93
CA ILE A 260 6.26 -6.64 0.30
C ILE A 260 5.92 -8.06 -0.18
N VAL A 261 4.88 -8.66 0.39
CA VAL A 261 4.51 -10.04 0.07
C VAL A 261 3.08 -10.09 -0.47
N LEU A 262 2.96 -10.47 -1.74
CA LEU A 262 1.70 -10.87 -2.36
C LEU A 262 1.46 -12.32 -1.96
N ARG A 263 0.87 -12.49 -0.78
CA ARG A 263 0.78 -13.77 -0.09
C ARG A 263 -0.39 -14.61 -0.59
N HIS A 264 -1.51 -13.96 -0.90
CA HIS A 264 -2.67 -14.55 -1.58
C HIS A 264 -3.39 -13.51 -2.45
N GLY A 265 -4.20 -13.99 -3.39
CA GLY A 265 -4.98 -13.15 -4.29
C GLY A 265 -4.21 -12.77 -5.55
N ASN A 266 -4.90 -12.11 -6.47
CA ASN A 266 -4.47 -11.91 -7.85
C ASN A 266 -4.49 -10.43 -8.24
N GLY A 267 -3.81 -10.07 -9.34
CA GLY A 267 -3.99 -8.75 -9.97
C GLY A 267 -3.47 -7.56 -9.17
N THR A 268 -2.62 -7.78 -8.16
CA THR A 268 -1.98 -6.69 -7.40
C THR A 268 -0.83 -6.06 -8.19
N THR A 269 -0.75 -4.72 -8.17
CA THR A 269 0.37 -3.93 -8.72
C THR A 269 1.33 -3.49 -7.62
N VAL A 270 2.62 -3.77 -7.78
CA VAL A 270 3.73 -3.32 -6.92
C VAL A 270 4.64 -2.40 -7.74
N ALA A 271 4.54 -1.08 -7.53
CA ALA A 271 5.13 -0.10 -8.43
C ALA A 271 5.99 0.98 -7.75
N GLY A 272 7.22 1.22 -8.23
CA GLY A 272 7.99 2.39 -7.79
C GLY A 272 8.37 2.39 -6.31
N ASN A 273 8.45 1.23 -5.66
CA ASN A 273 8.83 1.16 -4.25
C ASN A 273 10.35 1.15 -4.10
N HIS A 274 10.83 1.76 -3.01
CA HIS A 274 12.23 1.72 -2.60
C HIS A 274 12.40 0.72 -1.45
N VAL A 275 13.15 -0.35 -1.67
CA VAL A 275 13.60 -1.27 -0.62
C VAL A 275 15.11 -1.09 -0.45
N LEU A 276 15.51 -0.52 0.68
CA LEU A 276 16.87 -0.08 0.94
C LEU A 276 17.44 -0.81 2.16
N GLY A 277 18.31 -1.79 1.91
CA GLY A 277 18.79 -2.68 2.96
C GLY A 277 17.71 -3.66 3.42
N GLY A 278 17.79 -4.09 4.68
CA GLY A 278 16.85 -5.05 5.27
C GLY A 278 17.05 -6.49 4.79
N GLU A 279 16.10 -7.36 5.12
CA GLU A 279 16.20 -8.80 4.83
C GLU A 279 15.49 -9.20 3.53
N ASN A 280 14.23 -8.77 3.36
CA ASN A 280 13.36 -9.23 2.28
C ASN A 280 12.86 -8.06 1.41
N GLY A 281 12.85 -8.26 0.09
CA GLY A 281 12.30 -7.32 -0.89
C GLY A 281 10.85 -7.62 -1.24
N VAL A 282 10.59 -8.19 -2.41
CA VAL A 282 9.25 -8.50 -2.92
C VAL A 282 9.08 -10.01 -3.10
N ARG A 283 7.95 -10.57 -2.66
CA ARG A 283 7.59 -11.99 -2.87
C ARG A 283 6.20 -12.12 -3.46
N LEU A 284 6.07 -13.00 -4.46
CA LEU A 284 4.87 -13.13 -5.28
C LEU A 284 4.33 -14.57 -5.24
N TYR A 285 3.04 -14.70 -4.95
CA TYR A 285 2.20 -15.87 -5.19
C TYR A 285 0.91 -15.41 -5.83
N GLY A 286 0.22 -16.30 -6.55
CA GLY A 286 -0.99 -15.94 -7.28
C GLY A 286 -0.68 -15.24 -8.59
N ASN A 287 -1.75 -14.77 -9.23
CA ASN A 287 -1.76 -14.55 -10.66
C ASN A 287 -1.80 -13.08 -11.07
N ASP A 288 -1.35 -12.83 -12.30
CA ASP A 288 -1.63 -11.59 -13.04
C ASP A 288 -1.11 -10.32 -12.32
N HIS A 289 -0.01 -10.45 -11.57
CA HIS A 289 0.62 -9.35 -10.86
C HIS A 289 1.46 -8.47 -11.79
N LEU A 290 1.56 -7.18 -11.48
CA LEU A 290 2.50 -6.26 -12.10
C LEU A 290 3.53 -5.80 -11.08
N VAL A 291 4.81 -6.06 -11.32
CA VAL A 291 5.94 -5.61 -10.49
C VAL A 291 6.85 -4.73 -11.33
N VAL A 292 6.80 -3.42 -11.11
CA VAL A 292 7.36 -2.44 -12.05
C VAL A 292 8.07 -1.28 -11.36
N ASN A 293 9.18 -0.79 -11.93
CA ASN A 293 9.92 0.36 -11.42
C ASN A 293 10.38 0.26 -9.96
N ASN A 294 10.48 -0.93 -9.38
CA ASN A 294 10.94 -1.04 -8.00
C ASN A 294 12.47 -0.97 -7.95
N HIS A 295 13.00 -0.21 -7.00
CA HIS A 295 14.42 -0.16 -6.68
C HIS A 295 14.67 -0.96 -5.40
N ILE A 296 15.34 -2.10 -5.51
CA ILE A 296 15.59 -3.03 -4.40
C ILE A 296 17.10 -3.23 -4.26
N SER A 297 17.68 -2.76 -3.16
CA SER A 297 19.12 -2.79 -2.98
C SER A 297 19.54 -3.25 -1.60
N GLY A 298 20.60 -4.06 -1.54
CA GLY A 298 21.25 -4.44 -0.29
C GLY A 298 20.44 -5.37 0.61
N THR A 299 19.46 -6.12 0.09
CA THR A 299 18.74 -7.09 0.92
C THR A 299 19.66 -8.25 1.33
N THR A 300 19.62 -8.63 2.61
CA THR A 300 20.50 -9.68 3.16
C THR A 300 19.99 -11.09 2.88
N SER A 301 18.71 -11.25 2.51
CA SER A 301 18.13 -12.54 2.11
C SER A 301 17.74 -12.55 0.64
N ARG A 302 16.58 -11.97 0.26
CA ARG A 302 16.00 -12.13 -1.09
C ARG A 302 15.46 -10.81 -1.63
N GLY A 303 15.83 -10.46 -2.86
CA GLY A 303 15.39 -9.27 -3.59
C GLY A 303 13.98 -9.44 -4.15
N ILE A 304 13.83 -10.22 -5.22
CA ILE A 304 12.52 -10.65 -5.75
C ILE A 304 12.39 -12.17 -5.67
N VAL A 305 11.23 -12.63 -5.20
CA VAL A 305 10.85 -14.04 -5.13
C VAL A 305 9.65 -14.30 -6.03
N ILE A 306 9.83 -15.20 -6.99
CA ILE A 306 8.74 -15.75 -7.81
C ILE A 306 8.37 -17.11 -7.20
N GLY A 307 7.26 -17.13 -6.47
CA GLY A 307 6.90 -18.24 -5.59
C GLY A 307 6.26 -19.42 -6.33
N SER A 308 6.77 -20.62 -6.08
CA SER A 308 6.10 -21.88 -6.43
C SER A 308 4.96 -22.17 -5.44
N GLY A 309 3.86 -22.73 -5.90
CA GLY A 309 2.66 -23.01 -5.11
C GLY A 309 2.63 -24.38 -4.43
N THR A 310 1.92 -24.46 -3.31
CA THR A 310 1.41 -25.75 -2.77
C THR A 310 0.13 -26.18 -3.45
N THR A 311 -0.59 -25.22 -4.05
CA THR A 311 -1.69 -25.42 -5.00
C THR A 311 -1.34 -24.71 -6.30
N ARG A 312 -2.06 -25.02 -7.39
CA ARG A 312 -1.93 -24.28 -8.64
C ARG A 312 -2.55 -22.90 -8.49
N ASP A 313 -3.86 -22.88 -8.27
CA ASP A 313 -4.71 -21.71 -8.11
C ASP A 313 -5.76 -21.97 -7.02
N HIS A 314 -6.24 -20.92 -6.37
CA HIS A 314 -7.45 -20.96 -5.56
C HIS A 314 -8.68 -20.60 -6.40
N ASP A 315 -9.76 -21.35 -6.20
CA ASP A 315 -11.03 -21.18 -6.90
C ASP A 315 -12.19 -20.67 -6.01
N ALA A 316 -13.21 -20.13 -6.66
CA ALA A 316 -14.45 -19.77 -5.99
C ALA A 316 -15.14 -21.02 -5.44
N GLY A 317 -15.69 -20.94 -4.23
CA GLY A 317 -16.39 -22.06 -3.57
C GLY A 317 -15.52 -22.97 -2.70
N GLU A 318 -14.19 -22.85 -2.72
CA GLU A 318 -13.31 -23.60 -1.83
C GLU A 318 -13.57 -23.37 -0.34
N THR A 319 -13.33 -24.42 0.45
CA THR A 319 -13.32 -24.39 1.90
C THR A 319 -12.14 -23.58 2.46
N THR A 320 -12.21 -23.26 3.75
CA THR A 320 -11.11 -22.61 4.46
C THR A 320 -9.81 -23.40 4.41
N GLU A 321 -9.87 -24.73 4.45
CA GLU A 321 -8.68 -25.60 4.45
C GLU A 321 -7.98 -25.62 3.09
N GLU A 322 -8.77 -25.76 2.02
CA GLU A 322 -8.27 -25.69 0.64
C GLU A 322 -7.56 -24.35 0.38
N ARG A 323 -8.07 -23.26 0.99
CA ARG A 323 -7.51 -21.92 0.87
C ARG A 323 -6.24 -21.62 1.66
N ARG A 324 -5.68 -22.56 2.43
CA ARG A 324 -4.47 -22.29 3.21
C ARG A 324 -3.18 -22.31 2.37
N GLY A 325 -3.26 -22.87 1.17
CA GLY A 325 -2.14 -23.01 0.26
C GLY A 325 -1.53 -21.68 -0.22
N ASN A 326 -0.38 -21.79 -0.87
CA ASN A 326 0.14 -20.72 -1.74
C ASN A 326 -0.19 -21.12 -3.17
N ASP A 327 -0.77 -20.18 -3.93
CA ASP A 327 -0.87 -20.32 -5.39
C ASP A 327 0.51 -20.22 -6.01
N ALA A 328 0.72 -20.94 -7.11
CA ALA A 328 1.89 -20.69 -7.92
C ALA A 328 1.78 -19.28 -8.53
N CYS A 329 2.94 -18.63 -8.73
CA CYS A 329 2.94 -17.33 -9.38
C CYS A 329 2.82 -17.48 -10.89
N ASP A 330 1.64 -17.29 -11.46
CA ASP A 330 1.42 -17.41 -12.90
C ASP A 330 1.11 -16.05 -13.56
N ARG A 331 1.59 -15.84 -14.79
CA ARG A 331 1.31 -14.64 -15.63
C ARG A 331 1.70 -13.29 -15.03
N ALA A 332 2.57 -13.27 -14.02
CA ALA A 332 3.11 -12.02 -13.50
C ALA A 332 3.98 -11.31 -14.54
N VAL A 333 3.98 -9.98 -14.52
CA VAL A 333 4.85 -9.12 -15.34
C VAL A 333 5.81 -8.39 -14.42
N ILE A 334 7.10 -8.70 -14.53
CA ILE A 334 8.19 -8.15 -13.72
C ILE A 334 9.10 -7.36 -14.66
N VAL A 335 8.91 -6.03 -14.70
CA VAL A 335 9.52 -5.19 -15.73
C VAL A 335 10.11 -3.89 -15.18
N HIS A 336 11.21 -3.40 -15.76
CA HIS A 336 11.80 -2.11 -15.37
C HIS A 336 12.17 -2.03 -13.87
N ASN A 337 12.59 -3.12 -13.23
CA ASN A 337 13.07 -3.07 -11.84
C ASN A 337 14.61 -2.96 -11.81
N THR A 338 15.16 -2.28 -10.81
CA THR A 338 16.61 -2.20 -10.56
C THR A 338 16.93 -2.91 -9.25
N LEU A 339 17.72 -3.97 -9.33
CA LEU A 339 18.12 -4.80 -8.19
C LEU A 339 19.64 -4.78 -8.05
N VAL A 340 20.15 -4.27 -6.92
CA VAL A 340 21.60 -4.05 -6.72
C VAL A 340 22.09 -4.60 -5.40
N GLY A 341 23.08 -5.49 -5.43
CA GLY A 341 23.80 -5.95 -4.24
C GLY A 341 22.94 -6.76 -3.26
N ASN A 342 21.91 -7.45 -3.75
CA ASN A 342 21.06 -8.33 -2.95
C ASN A 342 21.70 -9.73 -2.83
N SER A 343 21.63 -10.36 -1.66
CA SER A 343 22.18 -11.72 -1.43
C SER A 343 21.64 -12.75 -2.43
N ALA A 344 20.33 -12.71 -2.69
CA ALA A 344 19.69 -13.37 -3.81
C ALA A 344 18.87 -12.35 -4.60
N THR A 345 19.20 -12.14 -5.88
CA THR A 345 18.61 -11.06 -6.68
C THR A 345 17.21 -11.39 -7.18
N ILE A 346 17.05 -12.30 -8.15
CA ILE A 346 15.77 -12.95 -8.47
C ILE A 346 15.89 -14.42 -8.08
N SER A 347 14.94 -14.93 -7.29
CA SER A 347 14.97 -16.30 -6.80
C SER A 347 13.61 -16.98 -6.84
N GLY A 348 13.64 -18.31 -6.90
CA GLY A 348 12.46 -19.16 -6.80
C GLY A 348 12.37 -19.91 -5.48
N GLU A 349 11.31 -20.67 -5.36
CA GLU A 349 11.12 -21.65 -4.28
C GLU A 349 10.90 -23.04 -4.90
N SER A 350 10.86 -24.07 -4.06
CA SER A 350 10.67 -25.45 -4.48
C SER A 350 9.45 -26.04 -3.78
N ARG A 351 8.28 -25.87 -4.39
CA ARG A 351 7.01 -26.51 -4.01
C ARG A 351 6.43 -27.31 -5.19
N THR A 352 5.30 -27.97 -4.97
CA THR A 352 4.64 -28.87 -5.92
C THR A 352 4.34 -28.24 -7.28
N TYR A 353 3.93 -26.97 -7.29
CA TYR A 353 3.50 -26.27 -8.49
C TYR A 353 4.47 -25.15 -8.84
N GLU A 354 5.17 -25.29 -9.97
CA GLU A 354 6.09 -24.30 -10.48
C GLU A 354 5.35 -23.05 -11.02
N PRO A 355 5.96 -21.86 -10.95
CA PRO A 355 5.48 -20.66 -11.66
C PRO A 355 5.38 -20.85 -13.17
N ARG A 356 4.40 -20.21 -13.81
CA ARG A 356 4.16 -20.29 -15.27
C ARG A 356 3.92 -18.94 -15.93
N ASP A 357 4.33 -18.83 -17.19
CA ASP A 357 3.95 -17.71 -18.07
C ASP A 357 4.34 -16.32 -17.55
N VAL A 358 5.36 -16.24 -16.69
CA VAL A 358 5.84 -14.98 -16.12
C VAL A 358 6.72 -14.26 -17.14
N THR A 359 6.50 -12.96 -17.31
CA THR A 359 7.40 -12.08 -18.08
C THR A 359 8.40 -11.43 -17.15
N VAL A 360 9.70 -11.64 -17.40
CA VAL A 360 10.80 -10.94 -16.71
C VAL A 360 11.60 -10.17 -17.75
N ALA A 361 11.38 -8.86 -17.82
CA ALA A 361 11.91 -8.06 -18.91
C ALA A 361 12.46 -6.69 -18.49
N ASP A 362 13.43 -6.18 -19.21
CA ASP A 362 13.97 -4.83 -19.02
C ASP A 362 14.33 -4.49 -17.56
N ASN A 363 14.79 -5.48 -16.78
CA ASN A 363 15.29 -5.26 -15.42
C ASN A 363 16.82 -5.09 -15.43
N ILE A 364 17.36 -4.33 -14.46
CA ILE A 364 18.79 -4.28 -14.18
C ILE A 364 19.09 -5.12 -12.93
N LEU A 365 19.95 -6.13 -13.07
CA LEU A 365 20.38 -7.03 -12.00
C LEU A 365 21.90 -6.92 -11.79
N VAL A 366 22.33 -6.39 -10.65
CA VAL A 366 23.75 -6.19 -10.33
C VAL A 366 24.13 -6.89 -9.03
N GLY A 367 25.20 -7.69 -9.07
CA GLY A 367 25.65 -8.46 -7.90
C GLY A 367 27.09 -8.94 -8.02
N SER A 368 27.75 -9.10 -6.87
CA SER A 368 29.18 -9.48 -6.79
C SER A 368 29.42 -10.95 -6.48
N SER A 369 28.42 -11.68 -5.99
CA SER A 369 28.55 -13.09 -5.59
C SER A 369 27.27 -13.88 -5.83
N GLY A 370 27.37 -15.21 -5.84
CA GLY A 370 26.22 -16.09 -6.07
C GLY A 370 25.72 -16.01 -7.52
N SER A 371 24.41 -16.08 -7.68
CA SER A 371 23.72 -16.03 -8.97
C SER A 371 22.68 -14.91 -9.00
N LEU A 372 22.61 -14.16 -10.11
CA LEU A 372 21.64 -13.08 -10.29
C LEU A 372 20.21 -13.61 -10.47
N VAL A 373 20.05 -14.76 -11.13
CA VAL A 373 18.76 -15.45 -11.26
C VAL A 373 18.90 -16.89 -10.77
N ASN A 374 18.13 -17.28 -9.76
CA ASN A 374 18.13 -18.64 -9.24
C ASN A 374 16.69 -19.14 -9.09
N LEU A 375 16.09 -19.52 -10.22
CA LEU A 375 14.76 -20.11 -10.33
C LEU A 375 14.88 -21.58 -10.71
N GLY A 376 13.95 -22.40 -10.21
CA GLY A 376 13.75 -23.78 -10.67
C GLY A 376 13.12 -23.81 -12.07
N THR A 377 12.03 -24.54 -12.24
CA THR A 377 11.31 -24.61 -13.53
C THR A 377 10.65 -23.28 -13.87
N THR A 378 10.89 -22.76 -15.08
CA THR A 378 10.33 -21.51 -15.61
C THR A 378 9.48 -21.77 -16.87
N SER A 379 8.41 -22.55 -16.72
CA SER A 379 7.55 -22.97 -17.84
C SER A 379 6.84 -21.76 -18.47
N GLY A 380 6.98 -21.56 -19.78
CA GLY A 380 6.31 -20.47 -20.51
C GLY A 380 6.85 -19.06 -20.20
N PHE A 381 7.95 -18.94 -19.43
CA PHE A 381 8.51 -17.62 -19.12
C PHE A 381 9.00 -16.89 -20.35
N VAL A 382 8.79 -15.57 -20.36
CA VAL A 382 9.39 -14.65 -21.33
C VAL A 382 10.53 -13.90 -20.66
N TRP A 383 11.74 -14.04 -21.20
CA TRP A 383 12.92 -13.31 -20.76
C TRP A 383 13.41 -12.42 -21.91
N GLN A 384 13.54 -11.11 -21.69
CA GLN A 384 14.02 -10.19 -22.72
C GLN A 384 14.54 -8.87 -22.16
N GLY A 385 15.52 -8.26 -22.82
CA GLY A 385 15.97 -6.89 -22.52
C GLY A 385 16.65 -6.66 -21.17
N ASN A 386 16.78 -7.68 -20.32
CA ASN A 386 17.40 -7.53 -19.00
C ASN A 386 18.91 -7.21 -19.13
N ILE A 387 19.43 -6.40 -18.22
CA ILE A 387 20.87 -6.18 -18.05
C ILE A 387 21.33 -6.92 -16.79
N LEU A 388 22.40 -7.71 -16.94
CA LEU A 388 23.11 -8.31 -15.82
C LEU A 388 24.52 -7.71 -15.69
N TRP A 389 24.98 -7.47 -14.46
CA TRP A 389 26.34 -6.95 -14.22
C TRP A 389 26.95 -7.42 -12.89
N GLY A 390 28.27 -7.30 -12.78
CA GLY A 390 29.08 -7.69 -11.63
C GLY A 390 29.63 -9.11 -11.70
N SER A 391 30.33 -9.54 -10.66
CA SER A 391 31.01 -10.86 -10.61
C SER A 391 30.09 -12.03 -10.25
N ALA A 392 28.83 -11.80 -9.89
CA ALA A 392 27.85 -12.86 -9.72
C ALA A 392 27.58 -13.60 -11.04
N ALA A 393 27.35 -14.90 -10.97
CA ALA A 393 26.95 -15.71 -12.12
C ALA A 393 25.59 -15.27 -12.65
N ASN A 394 25.30 -15.55 -13.93
CA ASN A 394 23.97 -15.32 -14.50
C ASN A 394 22.90 -16.16 -13.76
N GLY A 395 23.26 -17.40 -13.43
CA GLY A 395 22.35 -18.39 -12.88
C GLY A 395 21.44 -19.00 -13.95
N THR A 396 20.14 -19.16 -13.67
CA THR A 396 19.21 -19.94 -14.51
C THR A 396 18.51 -19.13 -15.60
N ILE A 397 18.82 -17.84 -15.74
CA ILE A 397 18.32 -17.02 -16.85
C ILE A 397 18.85 -17.52 -18.21
N PRO A 398 18.00 -17.69 -19.24
CA PRO A 398 18.43 -18.15 -20.56
C PRO A 398 19.26 -17.10 -21.30
N ALA A 399 20.22 -17.55 -22.13
CA ALA A 399 21.20 -16.68 -22.80
C ALA A 399 20.60 -15.57 -23.68
N GLY A 400 19.40 -15.77 -24.25
CA GLY A 400 18.70 -14.75 -25.05
C GLY A 400 17.89 -13.74 -24.21
N GLY A 401 17.77 -13.97 -22.90
CA GLY A 401 16.95 -13.17 -22.00
C GLY A 401 17.62 -11.93 -21.44
N PHE A 402 18.93 -11.77 -21.67
CA PHE A 402 19.71 -10.69 -21.12
C PHE A 402 20.93 -10.34 -21.98
N ARG A 403 21.51 -9.19 -21.67
CA ARG A 403 22.88 -8.84 -22.04
C ARG A 403 23.68 -8.55 -20.78
N ARG A 404 24.95 -8.97 -20.78
CA ARG A 404 25.86 -8.71 -19.66
C ARG A 404 26.76 -7.53 -20.01
N VAL A 405 26.48 -6.39 -19.40
CA VAL A 405 27.16 -5.11 -19.67
C VAL A 405 27.02 -4.21 -18.44
N ASP A 406 28.00 -3.36 -18.18
CA ASP A 406 27.93 -2.39 -17.08
C ASP A 406 26.80 -1.39 -17.33
N PRO A 407 25.76 -1.33 -16.47
CA PRO A 407 24.69 -0.35 -16.60
C PRO A 407 25.14 1.07 -16.25
N LEU A 408 26.38 1.28 -15.80
CA LEU A 408 26.91 2.57 -15.36
C LEU A 408 26.03 3.22 -14.29
N LEU A 409 25.64 2.42 -13.29
CA LEU A 409 24.85 2.92 -12.17
C LEU A 409 25.72 3.74 -11.20
N ARG A 410 25.19 4.88 -10.76
CA ARG A 410 25.74 5.67 -9.66
C ARG A 410 24.79 5.61 -8.48
N LYS A 411 25.33 5.38 -7.28
CA LYS A 411 24.57 5.53 -6.03
C LYS A 411 24.53 7.00 -5.64
N ASP A 412 23.33 7.55 -5.52
CA ASP A 412 23.10 8.94 -5.14
C ASP A 412 23.03 9.10 -3.60
N ALA A 413 22.98 10.36 -3.14
CA ALA A 413 22.98 10.69 -1.71
C ALA A 413 21.75 10.16 -0.95
N ASP A 414 20.63 9.95 -1.65
CA ASP A 414 19.42 9.33 -1.11
C ASP A 414 19.49 7.79 -1.06
N GLY A 415 20.61 7.22 -1.51
CA GLY A 415 20.88 5.79 -1.47
C GLY A 415 20.35 5.00 -2.68
N VAL A 416 19.72 5.67 -3.65
CA VAL A 416 19.18 5.04 -4.87
C VAL A 416 20.28 4.94 -5.94
N TYR A 417 20.30 3.83 -6.68
CA TYR A 417 21.17 3.64 -7.84
C TYR A 417 20.45 4.10 -9.11
N ARG A 418 21.02 5.10 -9.78
CA ARG A 418 20.49 5.72 -11.00
C ARG A 418 21.45 5.58 -12.17
N LEU A 419 20.91 5.67 -13.38
CA LEU A 419 21.68 5.64 -14.61
C LEU A 419 22.57 6.89 -14.71
N THR A 420 23.70 6.74 -15.38
CA THR A 420 24.57 7.86 -15.75
C THR A 420 24.64 8.04 -17.25
N ALA A 421 25.13 9.20 -17.69
CA ALA A 421 25.30 9.52 -19.10
C ALA A 421 26.11 8.42 -19.83
N GLY A 422 25.59 7.96 -20.97
CA GLY A 422 26.22 6.89 -21.74
C GLY A 422 25.94 5.48 -21.22
N SER A 423 25.07 5.34 -20.21
CA SER A 423 24.61 4.02 -19.78
C SER A 423 24.04 3.27 -20.98
N PRO A 424 24.41 1.99 -21.15
CA PRO A 424 23.86 1.17 -22.21
C PRO A 424 22.40 0.79 -21.92
N ALA A 425 21.84 1.13 -20.76
CA ALA A 425 20.43 0.95 -20.41
C ALA A 425 19.51 1.99 -21.06
N ILE A 426 20.06 3.13 -21.49
CA ILE A 426 19.30 4.24 -22.04
C ILE A 426 18.64 3.85 -23.37
N ASP A 427 17.36 4.17 -23.53
CA ASP A 427 16.54 3.97 -24.73
C ASP A 427 16.53 2.52 -25.26
N SER A 428 16.81 1.55 -24.39
CA SER A 428 17.14 0.18 -24.80
C SER A 428 16.17 -0.89 -24.30
N ALA A 429 15.09 -0.49 -23.62
CA ALA A 429 14.03 -1.41 -23.21
C ALA A 429 13.24 -1.90 -24.42
N VAL A 430 12.89 -3.19 -24.40
CA VAL A 430 12.23 -3.87 -25.54
C VAL A 430 10.83 -4.37 -25.23
N SER A 431 10.46 -4.49 -23.96
CA SER A 431 9.20 -5.06 -23.53
C SER A 431 8.02 -4.13 -23.75
N THR A 432 6.96 -4.66 -24.34
CA THR A 432 5.66 -3.99 -24.45
C THR A 432 4.63 -4.60 -23.50
N ALA A 433 5.06 -5.45 -22.55
CA ALA A 433 4.17 -6.19 -21.65
C ALA A 433 3.39 -5.29 -20.68
N ALA A 434 3.92 -4.10 -20.37
CA ALA A 434 3.23 -3.08 -19.59
C ALA A 434 3.46 -1.69 -20.18
N VAL A 435 2.42 -0.86 -20.14
CA VAL A 435 2.54 0.58 -20.45
C VAL A 435 2.95 1.29 -19.17
N VAL A 436 4.17 1.83 -19.16
CA VAL A 436 4.77 2.48 -18.00
C VAL A 436 5.08 3.92 -18.40
N THR A 437 4.29 4.87 -17.91
CA THR A 437 4.37 6.28 -18.33
C THR A 437 5.40 7.09 -17.55
N GLU A 438 5.68 6.68 -16.31
CA GLU A 438 6.67 7.30 -15.42
C GLU A 438 7.57 6.24 -14.81
N ASP A 439 8.79 6.63 -14.44
CA ASP A 439 9.75 5.79 -13.73
C ASP A 439 9.58 5.86 -12.19
N ALA A 440 10.54 5.30 -11.44
CA ALA A 440 10.53 5.34 -9.98
C ALA A 440 10.63 6.79 -9.44
N ASP A 441 11.44 7.64 -10.06
CA ASP A 441 11.69 9.01 -9.65
C ASP A 441 10.61 10.01 -10.08
N GLY A 442 9.64 9.59 -10.91
CA GLY A 442 8.59 10.47 -11.41
C GLY A 442 8.92 11.20 -12.69
N HIS A 443 9.95 10.78 -13.42
CA HIS A 443 10.24 11.24 -14.77
C HIS A 443 9.44 10.43 -15.79
N ALA A 444 9.05 11.07 -16.88
CA ALA A 444 8.28 10.43 -17.94
C ALA A 444 9.19 9.54 -18.81
N ARG A 445 8.79 8.29 -19.07
CA ARG A 445 9.61 7.33 -19.84
C ARG A 445 9.55 7.48 -21.37
N GLY A 446 8.73 8.39 -21.90
CA GLY A 446 8.61 8.60 -23.34
C GLY A 446 8.28 7.32 -24.16
N SER A 447 8.72 7.30 -25.42
CA SER A 447 8.52 6.17 -26.35
C SER A 447 9.73 5.23 -26.44
N ALA A 448 10.93 5.77 -26.24
CA ALA A 448 12.16 5.01 -26.05
C ALA A 448 12.39 5.02 -24.54
N ARG A 449 12.37 3.84 -23.93
CA ARG A 449 12.34 3.67 -22.47
C ARG A 449 13.65 3.05 -22.02
N ASP A 450 14.04 3.37 -20.79
CA ASP A 450 15.23 2.79 -20.20
C ASP A 450 14.97 1.42 -19.56
N VAL A 451 16.01 0.58 -19.56
CA VAL A 451 16.03 -0.66 -18.79
C VAL A 451 16.26 -0.32 -17.31
N GLY A 452 15.52 -0.94 -16.41
CA GLY A 452 15.59 -0.67 -14.96
C GLY A 452 14.59 0.38 -14.49
N ALA A 453 14.63 0.69 -13.19
CA ALA A 453 13.63 1.49 -12.47
C ALA A 453 13.71 3.00 -12.72
N ASP A 454 14.85 3.45 -13.24
CA ASP A 454 15.17 4.85 -13.51
C ASP A 454 15.02 5.11 -15.02
N GLU A 455 14.54 6.30 -15.37
CA GLU A 455 14.63 6.86 -16.71
C GLU A 455 15.68 7.97 -16.67
N TYR A 456 16.77 7.79 -17.41
CA TYR A 456 17.91 8.68 -17.36
C TYR A 456 17.49 10.12 -17.62
N SER A 457 17.73 10.95 -16.61
CA SER A 457 17.33 12.33 -16.58
C SER A 457 18.38 13.17 -15.86
N ALA A 458 18.62 14.37 -16.37
CA ALA A 458 19.42 15.38 -15.67
C ALA A 458 18.58 16.19 -14.66
N LEU A 459 17.26 15.96 -14.61
CA LEU A 459 16.37 16.62 -13.67
C LEU A 459 16.48 15.97 -12.30
N ALA A 460 16.23 16.76 -11.25
CA ALA A 460 16.11 16.21 -9.91
C ALA A 460 14.94 15.20 -9.84
N PRO A 461 15.09 14.11 -9.07
CA PRO A 461 13.99 13.17 -8.86
C PRO A 461 12.80 13.88 -8.20
N VAL A 462 11.60 13.63 -8.70
CA VAL A 462 10.34 14.15 -8.14
C VAL A 462 9.88 13.29 -6.96
N ARG A 463 10.22 12.00 -7.00
CA ARG A 463 10.02 11.00 -5.96
C ARG A 463 11.38 10.51 -5.49
N ALA A 464 11.57 10.48 -4.18
CA ALA A 464 12.77 9.95 -3.54
C ALA A 464 12.35 9.01 -2.40
N PRO A 465 13.27 8.20 -1.85
CA PRO A 465 13.02 7.45 -0.63
C PRO A 465 12.50 8.36 0.49
N LEU A 466 11.41 7.94 1.13
CA LEU A 466 10.73 8.71 2.14
C LEU A 466 11.57 8.80 3.41
N THR A 467 11.51 9.97 4.02
CA THR A 467 12.06 10.25 5.34
C THR A 467 10.94 10.49 6.34
N THR A 468 11.29 10.62 7.62
CA THR A 468 10.32 11.00 8.67
C THR A 468 9.72 12.39 8.47
N ALA A 469 10.28 13.22 7.58
CA ALA A 469 9.67 14.50 7.20
C ALA A 469 8.47 14.34 6.24
N ASP A 470 8.44 13.23 5.47
CA ASP A 470 7.43 12.99 4.43
C ASP A 470 6.20 12.24 4.93
N VAL A 471 6.31 11.63 6.12
CA VAL A 471 5.34 10.72 6.72
C VAL A 471 5.01 11.06 8.18
N GLY A 472 4.01 10.39 8.73
CA GLY A 472 3.62 10.54 10.13
C GLY A 472 2.90 11.86 10.43
N PRO A 473 2.60 12.12 11.71
CA PRO A 473 1.69 13.20 12.10
C PRO A 473 2.08 14.58 11.62
N ASN A 474 3.37 14.81 11.39
CA ASN A 474 3.93 16.10 11.03
C ASN A 474 4.15 16.32 9.53
N ALA A 475 3.99 15.30 8.70
CA ALA A 475 4.10 15.44 7.24
C ALA A 475 3.14 16.50 6.68
N ALA A 476 3.56 17.19 5.62
CA ALA A 476 2.77 18.23 4.94
C ALA A 476 1.36 17.73 4.57
#